data_AF-A0A2P6QP83-F1
#
_entry.id   AF-A0A2P6QP83-F1
#
_cell.length_a   1.000
_cell.length_b   1.000
_cell.length_c   1.000
_cell.angle_alpha   90.00
_cell.angle_beta   90.00
_cell.angle_gamma   90.00
#
_symmetry.space_group_name_H-M   'P 1'
#
loop_
_entity.id
_entity.type
_entity.pdbx_description
1 polymer ?
#
loop_
_entity_poly.entity_id
_entity_poly.type
_entity_poly.pdbx_seq_one_letter_code
_entity_poly.pdbx_strand_id
1 'polypeptide(L)' 'MKEFQKGLSRVLITTDVWARGIDVQQVSLVINYDLPNNRELYIHRIGRSGRFR' A
#
# COMPACT_ATOMS: atom_id res chain seq x y z
N MET A 1 3.19 -6.58 -10.05
CA MET A 1 4.08 -6.40 -8.87
C MET A 1 5.52 -6.06 -9.22
N LYS A 2 6.23 -6.86 -10.04
CA LYS A 2 7.63 -6.56 -10.42
C LYS A 2 7.80 -5.19 -11.07
N GLU A 3 6.86 -4.75 -11.90
CA GLU A 3 6.89 -3.43 -12.54
C GLU A 3 6.70 -2.28 -11.55
N PHE A 4 5.77 -2.42 -10.60
CA PHE A 4 5.56 -1.43 -9.55
C PHE A 4 6.76 -1.34 -8.60
N GLN A 5 7.34 -2.49 -8.22
CA GLN A 5 8.59 -2.54 -7.43
C GLN A 5 9.78 -1.91 -8.16
N LYS A 6 9.83 -2.03 -9.49
CA LYS A 6 10.85 -1.40 -10.34
C LYS A 6 10.56 0.07 -10.66
N GLY A 7 9.45 0.63 -10.17
CA GLY A 7 9.01 2.00 -10.47
C GLY A 7 8.50 2.23 -11.90
N LEU A 8 8.32 1.16 -12.69
CA LEU A 8 7.78 1.22 -14.05
C LEU A 8 6.28 1.49 -14.05
N SER A 9 5.56 1.01 -13.02
CA SER A 9 4.19 1.41 -12.74
C SER A 9 4.15 2.40 -11.58
N ARG A 10 3.40 3.50 -11.74
CA ARG A 10 3.23 4.54 -10.71
C ARG A 10 2.07 4.26 -9.76
N VAL A 11 1.12 3.41 -10.16
CA VAL A 11 -0.10 3.14 -9.40
C VAL A 11 -0.28 1.64 -9.24
N LEU A 12 -0.64 1.22 -8.03
CA LEU A 12 -1.02 -0.15 -7.72
C LEU A 12 -2.37 -0.15 -7.03
N ILE A 13 -3.34 -0.85 -7.62
CA ILE A 13 -4.64 -1.11 -7.02
C ILE A 13 -4.59 -2.54 -6.47
N THR A 14 -4.91 -2.74 -5.19
CA THR A 14 -4.78 -4.04 -4.54
C THR A 14 -5.79 -4.18 -3.39
N THR A 15 -6.02 -5.43 -2.97
CA THR A 15 -6.84 -5.77 -1.79
C THR A 15 -5.95 -6.00 -0.56
N ASP A 16 -6.55 -5.99 0.63
CA ASP A 16 -5.84 -6.20 1.89
C ASP A 16 -5.07 -7.53 1.94
N VAL A 17 -5.65 -8.58 1.36
CA VAL A 17 -5.04 -9.92 1.34
C VAL A 17 -3.76 -9.90 0.50
N TRP A 18 -3.81 -9.32 -0.69
CA TRP A 18 -2.65 -9.23 -1.57
C TRP A 18 -1.59 -8.26 -1.03
N ALA A 19 -1.98 -7.21 -0.32
CA ALA A 19 -1.08 -6.18 0.21
C ALA A 19 -0.19 -6.64 1.38
N ARG A 20 -0.54 -7.70 2.10
CA ARG A 20 0.21 -8.16 3.30
C ARG A 20 1.64 -8.62 3.01
N GLY A 21 1.92 -9.13 1.81
CA GLY A 21 3.25 -9.55 1.36
C GLY A 21 3.99 -8.51 0.52
N ILE A 22 3.42 -7.32 0.38
CA ILE A 22 4.00 -6.26 -0.44
C ILE A 22 4.95 -5.44 0.43
N ASP A 23 6.23 -5.79 0.37
CA ASP A 23 7.31 -4.91 0.81
C ASP A 23 7.79 -4.10 -0.39
N VAL A 24 7.08 -3.03 -0.69
CA VAL A 24 7.53 -2.01 -1.66
C VAL A 24 8.05 -0.86 -0.85
N GLN A 25 9.31 -0.49 -1.07
CA GLN A 25 9.91 0.64 -0.38
C GLN A 25 9.11 1.92 -0.69
N GLN A 26 8.72 2.60 0.39
CA GLN A 26 8.26 3.99 0.44
C GLN A 26 7.26 4.39 -0.66
N VAL A 27 6.00 3.96 -0.54
CA VAL A 27 4.90 4.58 -1.31
C VAL A 27 4.59 5.97 -0.74
N SER A 28 4.50 6.99 -1.62
CA SER A 28 4.26 8.38 -1.21
C SER A 28 2.82 8.65 -0.78
N LEU A 29 1.86 7.90 -1.35
CA LEU A 29 0.43 8.10 -1.13
C LEU A 29 -0.28 6.75 -1.07
N VAL A 30 -1.17 6.60 -0.08
CA VAL A 30 -2.10 5.48 0.02
C VAL A 30 -3.51 6.06 -0.03
N ILE A 31 -4.33 5.57 -0.97
CA ILE A 31 -5.73 5.94 -1.11
C ILE A 31 -6.58 4.76 -0.64
N ASN A 32 -7.44 4.98 0.35
CA ASN A 32 -8.47 4.02 0.72
C ASN A 32 -9.67 4.22 -0.20
N TYR A 33 -9.74 3.43 -1.28
CA TYR A 33 -10.89 3.49 -2.20
C TYR A 33 -12.18 3.06 -1.49
N ASP A 34 -12.15 1.91 -0.83
CA ASP A 34 -13.20 1.45 0.07
C ASP A 34 -12.81 1.70 1.53
N LEU A 35 -13.75 2.19 2.32
CA LEU A 35 -13.54 2.42 3.74
C LEU A 35 -13.27 1.08 4.46
N PRO A 36 -12.20 0.96 5.25
CA PRO A 36 -11.89 -0.27 5.95
C PRO A 36 -12.95 -0.58 7.03
N ASN A 37 -13.27 -1.87 7.17
CA ASN A 37 -14.27 -2.35 8.14
C ASN A 37 -13.86 -2.18 9.61
N ASN A 38 -12.56 -1.98 9.87
CA ASN A 38 -12.06 -1.76 11.22
C ASN A 38 -10.84 -0.82 11.23
N ARG A 39 -10.53 -0.31 12.41
CA ARG A 39 -9.41 0.62 12.64
C ARG A 39 -8.05 -0.02 12.36
N GLU A 40 -7.89 -1.30 12.66
CA GLU A 40 -6.63 -2.03 12.48
C GLU A 40 -6.24 -2.10 11.00
N LEU A 41 -7.19 -2.45 10.13
CA LEU A 41 -7.00 -2.45 8.67
C LEU A 41 -6.64 -1.07 8.16
N TYR A 42 -7.30 -0.01 8.67
CA TYR A 42 -6.94 1.36 8.32
C TYR A 42 -5.47 1.65 8.64
N ILE A 43 -5.02 1.37 9.87
CA ILE A 43 -3.63 1.58 10.31
C ILE A 43 -2.66 0.76 9.46
N HIS A 44 -3.00 -0.51 9.18
CA HIS A 44 -2.18 -1.38 8.33
C HIS A 44 -2.01 -0.86 6.89
N ARG A 45 -3.06 -0.26 6.31
CA ARG A 45 -3.01 0.32 4.96
C ARG A 45 -2.17 1.60 4.94
N ILE A 46 -2.44 2.55 5.83
CA ILE A 46 -1.71 3.84 5.83
C ILE A 46 -0.23 3.68 6.21
N GLY A 47 0.11 2.66 7.01
CA GLY A 47 1.48 2.34 7.41
C GLY A 47 2.40 1.85 6.28
N ARG A 48 1.87 1.76 5.04
CA ARG A 48 2.66 1.56 3.82
C ARG A 48 3.31 2.85 3.34
N SER A 49 2.73 4.00 3.67
CA SER A 49 3.30 5.33 3.43
C SER A 49 4.02 5.89 4.66
N GLY A 50 4.73 7.02 4.50
CA GLY A 50 5.30 7.76 5.63
C GLY A 50 6.52 7.12 6.29
N ARG A 51 7.07 6.04 5.71
CA ARG A 51 8.37 5.48 6.13
C ARG A 51 9.48 6.35 5.54
N PHE A 52 9.95 7.34 6.29
CA PHE A 52 11.15 8.11 5.95
C PHE A 52 12.39 7.29 6.32
N ARG A 53 13.17 6.89 5.32
CA ARG A 53 14.54 6.42 5.49
C ARG A 53 15.42 6.98 4.39
#